data_AF-A0A1B8P2I7-F1
#
_entry.id   AF-A0A1B8P2I7-F1
#
_cell.length_a   1.000
_cell.length_b   1.000
_cell.length_c   1.000
_cell.angle_alpha   90.00
_cell.angle_beta   90.00
_cell.angle_gamma   90.00
#
_symmetry.space_group_name_H-M   'P 1'
#
loop_
_entity.id
_entity.type
_entity.pdbx_description
1 polymer ?
#
loop_
_entity_poly.entity_id
_entity_poly.type
_entity_poly.pdbx_seq_one_letter_code
_entity_poly.pdbx_strand_id
1 'polypeptide(L)'
;MESGRTLGHEGIGVVEEIGEGVANLKKGDQVLISCITSCGRCDYCKQAMYSHCRDGGWILGHLIDGTQAEYVRIPHADNSLYRLPPGLEPAAALMLSDILPTGHEIGALNGEVHLGIPSLSLGLAP
;
A
#
# COMPACT_ATOMS: atom_id res chain seq x y z
N MET A 1 11.33 -16.18 -5.38
CA MET A 1 11.85 -14.85 -5.73
C MET A 1 12.91 -15.05 -6.79
N GLU A 2 12.79 -14.35 -7.91
CA GLU A 2 13.78 -14.42 -8.99
C GLU A 2 15.06 -13.70 -8.58
N SER A 3 16.21 -14.19 -9.06
CA SER A 3 17.48 -13.51 -8.86
C SER A 3 17.44 -12.12 -9.50
N GLY A 4 17.90 -11.10 -8.76
CA GLY A 4 17.90 -9.70 -9.22
C GLY A 4 16.63 -8.90 -8.92
N ARG A 5 15.67 -9.46 -8.18
CA ARG A 5 14.47 -8.74 -7.73
C ARG A 5 14.81 -7.60 -6.76
N THR A 6 14.37 -6.38 -7.06
CA THR A 6 14.38 -5.28 -6.08
C THR A 6 13.35 -5.55 -4.99
N LEU A 7 13.74 -5.35 -3.72
CA LEU A 7 12.91 -5.62 -2.55
C LEU A 7 12.07 -4.41 -2.11
N GLY A 8 11.23 -4.61 -1.09
CA GLY A 8 10.41 -3.57 -0.46
C GLY A 8 9.03 -3.39 -1.06
N HIS A 9 8.05 -3.10 -0.21
CA HIS A 9 6.66 -2.80 -0.57
C HIS A 9 6.08 -1.62 0.24
N GLU A 10 6.91 -1.01 1.09
CA GLU A 10 6.58 0.18 1.85
C GLU A 10 7.29 1.37 1.20
N GLY A 11 6.58 2.47 1.00
CA GLY A 11 7.20 3.63 0.38
C GLY A 11 6.36 4.89 0.37
N ILE A 12 7.08 6.01 0.34
CA ILE A 12 6.59 7.30 -0.10
C ILE A 12 7.48 7.74 -1.26
N GLY A 13 6.95 8.55 -2.17
CA GLY A 13 7.71 9.01 -3.32
C GLY A 13 7.14 10.27 -3.95
N VAL A 14 7.80 10.71 -5.01
CA VAL A 14 7.32 11.78 -5.88
C VAL A 14 6.99 11.15 -7.22
N VAL A 15 5.82 11.45 -7.76
CA VAL A 15 5.44 10.97 -9.10
C VAL A 15 6.38 11.61 -10.13
N GLU A 16 7.19 10.79 -10.81
CA GLU A 16 8.08 11.27 -11.88
C GLU A 16 7.39 11.27 -13.25
N GLU A 17 6.56 10.26 -13.52
CA GLU A 17 5.83 10.06 -14.77
C GLU A 17 4.48 9.36 -14.50
N ILE A 18 3.48 9.61 -15.36
CA ILE A 18 2.18 8.94 -15.34
C ILE A 18 1.89 8.27 -16.68
N GLY A 19 1.19 7.13 -16.64
CA GLY A 19 0.67 6.49 -17.85
C GLY A 19 -0.64 7.13 -18.32
N GLU A 20 -1.01 6.92 -19.58
CA GLU A 20 -2.22 7.52 -20.21
C GLU A 20 -3.54 7.22 -19.46
N GLY A 21 -3.61 6.10 -18.75
CA GLY A 21 -4.80 5.69 -18.01
C GLY A 21 -4.91 6.25 -16.60
N VAL A 22 -3.97 7.09 -16.15
CA VAL A 22 -3.96 7.70 -14.81
C VAL A 22 -4.65 9.05 -14.86
N ALA A 23 -5.67 9.26 -14.02
CA ALA A 23 -6.50 10.45 -14.06
C ALA A 23 -6.31 11.40 -12.86
N ASN A 24 -5.92 10.88 -11.70
CA ASN A 24 -5.98 11.63 -10.43
C ASN A 24 -4.61 12.09 -9.90
N LEU A 25 -3.53 11.81 -10.64
CA LEU A 25 -2.15 12.09 -10.26
C LEU A 25 -1.44 12.85 -11.37
N LYS A 26 -0.40 13.59 -11.00
CA LYS A 26 0.50 14.28 -11.95
C LYS A 26 1.94 14.25 -11.45
N LYS A 27 2.87 14.49 -12.37
CA LYS A 27 4.28 14.68 -12.04
C LYS A 27 4.45 15.71 -10.92
N GLY A 28 5.29 15.39 -9.94
CA GLY A 28 5.58 16.21 -8.77
C GLY A 28 4.66 16.00 -7.57
N ASP A 29 3.56 15.23 -7.70
CA ASP A 29 2.74 14.88 -6.55
C ASP A 29 3.55 14.01 -5.57
N GLN A 30 3.57 14.39 -4.30
CA GLN A 30 4.09 13.55 -3.22
C GLN A 30 3.02 12.52 -2.84
N VAL A 31 3.38 11.25 -2.87
CA VAL A 31 2.44 10.14 -2.71
C VAL A 31 2.95 9.10 -1.73
N LEU A 32 2.02 8.53 -0.97
CA LEU A 32 2.16 7.25 -0.32
C LEU A 32 1.95 6.13 -1.34
N ILE A 33 2.79 5.09 -1.26
CA ILE A 33 2.70 3.88 -2.05
C ILE A 33 2.07 2.80 -1.18
N SER A 34 0.86 2.34 -1.51
CA SER A 34 0.23 1.23 -0.79
C SER A 34 0.95 -0.09 -1.12
N CYS A 35 1.24 -0.91 -0.10
CA CYS A 35 1.80 -2.25 -0.31
C CYS A 35 0.85 -3.17 -1.10
N ILE A 36 -0.46 -2.87 -1.05
CA ILE A 36 -1.51 -3.51 -1.84
C ILE A 36 -1.85 -2.65 -3.05
N THR A 37 -1.67 -3.21 -4.25
CA THR A 37 -2.09 -2.58 -5.50
C THR A 37 -3.49 -3.06 -5.89
N SER A 38 -4.37 -2.20 -6.41
CA SER A 38 -5.75 -2.60 -6.69
C SER A 38 -6.27 -2.06 -8.01
N CYS A 39 -6.92 -2.91 -8.83
CA CYS A 39 -7.42 -2.48 -10.14
C CYS A 39 -8.76 -1.76 -10.09
N GLY A 40 -9.42 -1.72 -8.93
CA GLY A 40 -10.72 -1.06 -8.73
C GLY A 40 -11.91 -1.71 -9.45
N ARG A 41 -11.70 -2.78 -10.24
CA ARG A 41 -12.75 -3.33 -11.15
C ARG A 41 -13.04 -4.82 -11.00
N CYS A 42 -12.11 -5.61 -10.44
CA CYS A 42 -12.36 -7.04 -10.24
C CYS A 42 -13.40 -7.28 -9.15
N ASP A 43 -13.93 -8.49 -9.07
CA ASP A 43 -14.89 -8.94 -8.05
C ASP A 43 -14.38 -8.71 -6.62
N TYR A 44 -13.11 -9.00 -6.34
CA TYR A 44 -12.53 -8.71 -5.02
C TYR A 44 -12.47 -7.22 -4.71
N CYS A 45 -12.05 -6.38 -5.67
CA CYS A 45 -12.04 -4.92 -5.50
C CYS A 45 -13.46 -4.37 -5.27
N LYS A 46 -14.49 -4.90 -5.94
CA LYS A 46 -15.89 -4.50 -5.74
C LYS A 46 -16.42 -4.86 -4.35
N GLN A 47 -15.82 -5.84 -3.70
CA GLN A 47 -16.13 -6.26 -2.33
C GLN A 47 -15.18 -5.63 -1.30
N ALA A 48 -14.38 -4.63 -1.71
CA ALA A 48 -13.33 -4.01 -0.88
C ALA A 48 -12.25 -4.99 -0.36
N MET A 49 -12.10 -6.16 -0.98
CA MET A 49 -11.03 -7.12 -0.68
C MET A 49 -9.80 -6.87 -1.55
N TYR A 50 -9.21 -5.68 -1.44
CA TYR A 50 -8.15 -5.24 -2.35
C TYR A 50 -6.89 -6.11 -2.33
N SER A 51 -6.58 -6.72 -1.18
CA SER A 51 -5.47 -7.68 -1.03
C SER A 51 -5.58 -8.90 -1.93
N HIS A 52 -6.80 -9.23 -2.37
CA HIS A 52 -7.11 -10.36 -3.27
C HIS A 52 -7.29 -9.93 -4.73
N CYS A 53 -6.92 -8.69 -5.08
CA CYS A 53 -7.06 -8.18 -6.43
C CYS A 53 -6.40 -9.11 -7.47
N ARG A 54 -7.14 -9.46 -8.54
CA ARG A 54 -6.71 -10.47 -9.52
C ARG A 54 -5.45 -10.11 -10.30
N ASP A 55 -5.30 -8.84 -10.64
CA ASP A 55 -4.16 -8.25 -11.35
C ASP A 55 -3.46 -7.19 -10.48
N GLY A 56 -3.50 -7.39 -9.15
CA GLY A 56 -2.90 -6.54 -8.14
C GLY A 56 -2.56 -7.36 -6.89
N GLY A 57 -2.87 -6.83 -5.70
CA GLY A 57 -2.57 -7.42 -4.40
C GLY A 57 -1.18 -7.03 -3.90
N TRP A 58 -0.61 -7.85 -3.02
CA TRP A 58 0.74 -7.70 -2.51
C TRP A 58 1.78 -8.23 -3.53
N ILE A 59 2.18 -7.36 -4.45
CA ILE A 59 3.06 -7.73 -5.58
C ILE A 59 4.42 -7.04 -5.56
N LEU A 60 4.54 -5.87 -4.92
CA LEU A 60 5.79 -5.10 -4.85
C LEU A 60 6.83 -5.87 -4.03
N GLY A 61 8.02 -6.05 -4.59
CA GLY A 61 9.07 -6.88 -3.99
C GLY A 61 8.77 -8.39 -3.92
N HIS A 62 7.59 -8.83 -4.37
CA HIS A 62 7.15 -10.23 -4.36
C HIS A 62 7.01 -10.83 -5.77
N LEU A 63 6.12 -10.28 -6.60
CA LEU A 63 5.92 -10.69 -8.00
C LEU A 63 6.57 -9.72 -8.99
N ILE A 64 6.69 -8.44 -8.64
CA ILE A 64 7.39 -7.39 -9.39
C ILE A 64 8.44 -6.69 -8.52
N ASP A 65 9.29 -5.87 -9.13
CA ASP A 65 10.27 -5.05 -8.42
C ASP A 65 9.61 -4.12 -7.39
N GLY A 66 10.28 -4.01 -6.24
CA GLY A 66 9.82 -3.29 -5.07
C GLY A 66 10.30 -1.85 -4.95
N THR A 67 10.04 -1.27 -3.77
CA THR A 67 10.24 0.15 -3.46
C THR A 67 11.68 0.52 -3.07
N GLN A 68 12.57 -0.45 -2.82
CA GLN A 68 13.97 -0.19 -2.45
C GLN A 68 14.86 0.07 -3.68
N ALA A 69 14.46 1.06 -4.49
CA ALA A 69 15.16 1.53 -5.67
C ALA A 69 14.93 3.02 -5.90
N GLU A 70 15.72 3.64 -6.78
CA GLU A 70 15.57 5.05 -7.16
C GLU A 70 14.22 5.32 -7.87
N TYR A 71 13.71 4.32 -8.60
CA TYR A 71 12.42 4.36 -9.27
C TYR A 71 11.70 3.03 -9.09
N VAL A 72 10.37 3.10 -8.97
CA VAL A 72 9.49 1.93 -8.92
C VAL A 72 8.25 2.19 -9.76
N ARG A 73 7.82 1.19 -10.53
CA ARG A 73 6.57 1.25 -11.28
C ARG A 73 5.42 0.78 -10.39
N ILE A 74 4.41 1.63 -10.21
CA ILE A 74 3.22 1.29 -9.43
C ILE A 74 2.03 1.01 -10.37
N PRO A 75 1.56 -0.25 -10.46
CA PRO A 75 0.34 -0.59 -11.19
C PRO A 75 -0.90 0.07 -10.57
N HIS A 76 -1.90 0.35 -11.40
CA HIS A 76 -3.21 0.90 -10.96
C HIS A 76 -3.06 2.13 -10.06
N ALA A 77 -2.24 3.09 -10.48
CA ALA A 77 -1.79 4.23 -9.69
C ALA A 77 -2.95 5.00 -9.02
N ASP A 78 -4.06 5.23 -9.71
CA ASP A 78 -5.22 5.95 -9.17
C ASP A 78 -5.85 5.27 -7.93
N ASN A 79 -5.65 3.96 -7.75
CA ASN A 79 -6.18 3.18 -6.63
C ASN A 79 -5.08 2.64 -5.70
N SER A 80 -3.81 2.94 -5.98
CA SER A 80 -2.66 2.37 -5.26
C SER A 80 -1.69 3.43 -4.74
N LEU A 81 -1.84 4.69 -5.19
CA LEU A 81 -1.09 5.84 -4.72
C LEU A 81 -2.03 6.87 -4.08
N TYR A 82 -1.60 7.41 -2.94
CA TYR A 82 -2.39 8.38 -2.18
C TYR A 82 -1.57 9.65 -2.01
N ARG A 83 -2.08 10.80 -2.48
CA ARG A 83 -1.40 12.08 -2.29
C ARG A 83 -1.24 12.39 -0.81
N LEU A 84 -0.03 12.75 -0.41
CA LEU A 84 0.26 13.11 0.97
C LEU A 84 -0.35 14.48 1.30
N PRO A 85 -1.05 14.63 2.43
CA PRO A 85 -1.45 15.94 2.95
C PRO A 85 -0.23 16.82 3.23
N PRO A 86 -0.32 18.14 3.01
CA PRO A 86 0.77 19.05 3.35
C PRO A 86 1.06 19.01 4.86
N GLY A 87 2.34 18.93 5.22
CA GLY A 87 2.79 18.95 6.62
C GLY A 87 2.73 17.60 7.35
N LEU A 88 2.29 16.53 6.68
CA LEU A 88 2.42 15.18 7.25
C LEU A 88 3.89 14.75 7.24
N GLU A 89 4.35 14.23 8.38
CA GLU A 89 5.73 13.78 8.52
C GLU A 89 5.97 12.50 7.70
N PRO A 90 7.04 12.43 6.89
CA PRO A 90 7.36 11.29 6.03
C PRO A 90 7.38 9.91 6.70
N ALA A 91 8.02 9.77 7.86
CA ALA A 91 8.10 8.48 8.55
C ALA A 91 6.74 8.03 9.09
N ALA A 92 5.92 8.95 9.60
CA ALA A 92 4.53 8.68 9.98
C ALA A 92 3.68 8.28 8.77
N ALA A 93 3.86 8.97 7.63
CA ALA A 93 3.20 8.60 6.39
C ALA A 93 3.63 7.20 5.91
N LEU A 94 4.91 6.86 6.02
CA LEU A 94 5.41 5.54 5.63
C LEU A 94 4.70 4.41 6.38
N MET A 95 4.36 4.59 7.66
CA MET A 95 3.63 3.58 8.43
C MET A 95 2.24 3.27 7.88
N LEU A 96 1.63 4.20 7.13
CA LEU A 96 0.35 4.00 6.45
C LEU A 96 0.46 3.13 5.20
N SER A 97 1.68 2.82 4.72
CA SER A 97 1.87 2.03 3.49
C SER A 97 1.60 0.55 3.68
N ASP A 98 1.83 0.01 4.89
CA ASP A 98 1.61 -1.39 5.24
C ASP A 98 1.29 -1.57 6.73
N ILE A 99 2.22 -1.20 7.62
CA ILE A 99 2.16 -1.70 9.00
C ILE A 99 0.91 -1.23 9.76
N LEU A 100 0.49 0.03 9.59
CA LEU A 100 -0.72 0.54 10.21
C LEU A 100 -1.98 -0.09 9.61
N PRO A 101 -2.24 -0.06 8.27
CA PRO A 101 -3.43 -0.69 7.73
C PRO A 101 -3.49 -2.19 8.00
N THR A 102 -2.37 -2.91 7.95
CA THR A 102 -2.33 -4.35 8.29
C THR A 102 -2.71 -4.59 9.75
N GLY A 103 -2.10 -3.86 10.69
CA GLY A 103 -2.45 -3.98 12.12
C GLY A 103 -3.89 -3.58 12.42
N HIS A 104 -4.41 -2.56 11.74
CA HIS A 104 -5.78 -2.09 11.91
C HIS A 104 -6.80 -3.06 11.31
N GLU A 105 -6.67 -3.45 10.05
CA GLU A 105 -7.65 -4.30 9.35
C GLU A 105 -7.60 -5.74 9.85
N ILE A 106 -6.41 -6.35 9.89
CA ILE A 106 -6.27 -7.77 10.25
C ILE A 106 -6.23 -7.96 11.76
N GLY A 107 -5.60 -7.05 12.49
CA GLY A 107 -5.49 -7.13 13.94
C GLY A 107 -6.75 -6.63 14.66
N ALA A 108 -7.10 -5.37 14.46
CA ALA A 108 -8.18 -4.74 15.23
C ALA A 108 -9.58 -5.05 14.71
N LEU A 109 -9.84 -4.84 13.41
CA LEU A 109 -11.17 -5.03 12.84
C LEU A 109 -11.54 -6.51 12.77
N ASN A 110 -10.70 -7.35 12.15
CA ASN A 110 -10.95 -8.79 12.06
C ASN A 110 -10.80 -9.51 13.42
N GLY A 111 -10.09 -8.91 14.37
CA GLY A 111 -10.04 -9.36 15.76
C GLY A 111 -11.22 -8.89 16.62
N GLU A 112 -12.19 -8.18 16.03
CA GLU A 112 -13.40 -7.67 16.71
C GLU A 112 -13.08 -6.88 17.99
N VAL A 113 -12.05 -6.01 17.92
CA VAL A 113 -11.64 -5.21 19.06
C VAL A 113 -12.68 -4.12 19.33
N HIS A 114 -13.22 -4.12 20.55
CA HIS A 114 -14.25 -3.19 20.99
C HIS A 114 -13.93 -2.62 22.38
N LEU A 115 -14.41 -1.39 22.63
CA LEU A 115 -14.24 -0.74 23.93
C LEU A 115 -14.86 -1.59 25.05
N GLY A 116 -14.08 -1.81 26.12
CA GLY A 116 -14.52 -2.57 27.29
C GLY A 116 -14.47 -4.09 27.13
N ILE A 117 -14.12 -4.62 25.95
CA ILE A 117 -13.90 -6.05 25.74
C ILE A 117 -12.39 -6.34 25.87
N PRO A 118 -11.96 -7.23 26.77
CA PRO A 118 -10.57 -7.63 26.86
C PRO A 118 -10.10 -8.28 25.54
N SER A 119 -9.01 -7.78 24.98
CA SER A 119 -8.36 -8.30 23.77
C SER A 119 -6.93 -8.74 24.08
N LEU A 120 -6.45 -9.80 23.41
CA LEU A 120 -5.06 -10.28 23.52
C LEU A 120 -4.34 -10.09 22.18
N SER A 121 -3.24 -9.32 22.19
CA SER A 121 -2.34 -9.21 21.03
C SER A 121 -1.12 -10.11 21.23
N LEU A 122 -0.89 -11.06 20.32
CA LEU A 122 0.25 -11.98 20.35
C LEU A 122 1.26 -11.58 19.27
N GLY A 123 2.41 -11.04 19.71
CA GLY A 123 3.46 -10.51 18.84
C GLY A 123 3.43 -8.98 18.78
N LEU A 124 4.25 -8.35 19.61
CA LEU A 124 4.50 -6.91 19.58
C LEU A 124 5.96 -6.73 19.12
N ALA A 125 6.16 -6.04 18.02
CA ALA A 125 7.51 -5.67 17.57
C ALA A 125 8.17 -4.75 18.63
N PRO A 126 9.51 -4.82 18.79
CA PRO A 126 10.25 -4.01 19.76
C PRO A 126 10.23 -2.51 19.44
#